data_AF-A0A1X7UI69-F1
#
_entry.id   AF-A0A1X7UI69-F1
#
_cell.length_a   1.000
_cell.length_b   1.000
_cell.length_c   1.000
_cell.angle_alpha   90.00
_cell.angle_beta   90.00
_cell.angle_gamma   90.00
#
_symmetry.space_group_name_H-M   'P 1'
#
loop_
_entity.id
_entity.type
_entity.pdbx_description
1 polymer ?
#
loop_
_entity_poly.entity_id
_entity_poly.type
_entity_poly.pdbx_seq_one_letter_code
_entity_poly.pdbx_strand_id
1 'polypeptide(L)'
;MCDSDKGKSLLKAYELKDKGNVKFKAKQYLESMRWYTKALFNAPCPSSSFEGTLEMFRESCDEILQVYLSQNKLEFGSGVDDLILAHCYSNRSAAFLELKNYEDALNDIAIAWYHGYPIETFKLYRRKALCLAHLGKKVEALGVIKGYKDKIPLNPKASYKAVLGLNVSEEGLKNYDKEFMEKYSVMLTELYCITTPSQSTSLQELIKRHMLQIKDNYFLVHTNVLPPNCQQMGPEMANVDETKLGCALYLTASLFNHSCDHNMLRKFIGNRIQVLAYTDSLTKEDELCLSYGPKIGHIKRTERLKELKKTSFFDCSCVPCVNPKREMLLKEYGWYGMVCPHCKVGLLPEPDDPQSDTTSECIDCRKQTDVKSLLEQGQELLQNCRESSTLRDLENNYEKLAKVLYKYNKSLCDICKLIASYYVDQGDYCKASFYYEKRIEALEVIHGPNSIELCSALPNYSRVLEAKDTKKSVKVAKRALRLVELFYGPDDEDAKLLRDFLKK
;
A
#
# COMPACT_ATOMS: atom_id res chain seq x y z
N MET A 1 -41.24 37.79 16.84
CA MET A 1 -40.43 38.95 16.35
C MET A 1 -38.98 38.74 16.78
N CYS A 2 -38.14 38.23 15.88
CA CYS A 2 -36.68 38.19 16.08
C CYS A 2 -36.13 39.44 15.40
N ASP A 3 -35.53 40.33 16.19
CA ASP A 3 -34.80 41.51 15.70
C ASP A 3 -33.81 41.11 14.60
N SER A 4 -33.92 41.80 13.47
CA SER A 4 -32.90 41.86 12.42
C SER A 4 -31.60 42.46 12.98
N ASP A 5 -30.47 41.84 12.64
CA ASP A 5 -29.10 42.40 12.69
C ASP A 5 -28.39 42.60 14.04
N LYS A 6 -28.20 41.52 14.82
CA LYS A 6 -27.11 41.45 15.80
C LYS A 6 -26.24 40.20 15.67
N GLY A 7 -25.26 40.24 14.77
CA GLY A 7 -24.05 39.42 14.82
C GLY A 7 -24.08 38.03 14.17
N LYS A 8 -25.20 37.63 13.56
CA LYS A 8 -25.29 36.41 12.74
C LYS A 8 -24.78 36.71 11.33
N SER A 9 -23.89 35.85 10.82
CA SER A 9 -23.24 36.03 9.52
C SER A 9 -22.95 34.67 8.92
N LEU A 10 -23.42 34.46 7.70
CA LEU A 10 -23.18 33.24 6.94
C LEU A 10 -21.68 32.97 6.81
N LEU A 11 -20.91 33.98 6.40
CA LEU A 11 -19.45 33.89 6.26
C LEU A 11 -18.78 33.47 7.58
N LYS A 12 -19.16 34.12 8.68
CA LYS A 12 -18.62 33.83 10.01
C LYS A 12 -19.00 32.42 10.48
N ALA A 13 -20.19 31.94 10.18
CA ALA A 13 -20.61 30.57 10.49
C ALA A 13 -19.76 29.55 9.73
N TYR A 14 -19.47 29.78 8.44
CA TYR A 14 -18.56 28.93 7.66
C TYR A 14 -17.14 28.91 8.24
N GLU A 15 -16.56 30.06 8.57
CA GLU A 15 -15.22 30.14 9.19
C GLU A 15 -15.14 29.37 10.51
N LEU A 16 -16.16 29.50 11.37
CA LEU A 16 -16.23 28.80 12.65
C LEU A 16 -16.39 27.28 12.46
N LYS A 17 -17.20 26.87 11.48
CA LYS A 17 -17.35 25.47 11.10
C LYS A 17 -16.01 24.90 10.61
N ASP A 18 -15.26 25.65 9.81
CA ASP A 18 -13.97 25.19 9.27
C ASP A 18 -12.89 25.12 10.36
N LYS A 19 -12.90 26.03 11.33
CA LYS A 19 -12.10 25.87 12.57
C LYS A 19 -12.47 24.59 13.31
N GLY A 20 -13.76 24.27 13.39
CA GLY A 20 -14.24 22.98 13.91
C GLY A 20 -13.68 21.80 13.13
N ASN A 21 -13.66 21.86 11.80
CA ASN A 21 -13.09 20.81 10.93
C ASN A 21 -11.59 20.61 11.15
N VAL A 22 -10.83 21.68 11.36
CA VAL A 22 -9.39 21.60 11.72
C VAL A 22 -9.22 20.86 13.04
N LYS A 23 -10.01 21.22 14.06
CA LYS A 23 -9.97 20.56 15.38
C LYS A 23 -10.42 19.10 15.33
N PHE A 24 -11.41 18.80 14.51
CA PHE A 24 -11.88 17.42 14.28
C PHE A 24 -10.78 16.57 13.64
N LYS A 25 -10.08 17.08 12.61
CA LYS A 25 -8.93 16.39 11.99
C LYS A 25 -7.78 16.16 12.96
N ALA A 26 -7.56 17.08 13.90
CA ALA A 26 -6.57 16.95 14.97
C ALA A 26 -7.03 16.03 16.13
N LYS A 27 -8.17 15.33 16.01
CA LYS A 27 -8.78 14.48 17.04
C LYS A 27 -9.12 15.22 18.36
N GLN A 28 -9.27 16.54 18.31
CA GLN A 28 -9.67 17.38 19.44
C GLN A 28 -11.20 17.53 19.47
N TYR A 29 -11.92 16.44 19.76
CA TYR A 29 -13.38 16.34 19.52
C TYR A 29 -14.23 17.27 20.40
N LEU A 30 -13.82 17.50 21.65
CA LEU A 30 -14.52 18.44 22.52
C LEU A 30 -14.39 19.88 21.98
N GLU A 31 -13.21 20.24 21.46
CA GLU A 31 -13.00 21.55 20.87
C GLU A 31 -13.72 21.69 19.53
N SER A 32 -13.73 20.65 18.69
CA SER A 32 -14.48 20.68 17.43
C SER A 32 -15.98 20.85 17.67
N MET A 33 -16.57 20.13 18.62
CA MET A 33 -17.97 20.29 19.05
C MET A 33 -18.26 21.73 19.49
N ARG A 34 -17.37 22.34 20.28
CA ARG A 34 -17.50 23.75 20.70
C ARG A 34 -17.47 24.71 19.50
N TRP A 35 -16.60 24.48 18.52
CA TRP A 35 -16.53 25.30 17.31
C TRP A 35 -17.77 25.14 16.42
N TYR A 36 -18.28 23.92 16.24
CA TYR A 36 -19.53 23.71 15.51
C TYR A 36 -20.71 24.36 16.22
N THR A 37 -20.76 24.31 17.55
CA THR A 37 -21.77 25.01 18.35
C THR A 37 -21.67 26.53 18.18
N LYS A 38 -20.46 27.09 18.18
CA LYS A 38 -20.25 28.52 17.86
C LYS A 38 -20.72 28.86 16.45
N ALA A 39 -20.48 27.99 15.47
CA ALA A 39 -20.94 28.18 14.10
C ALA A 39 -22.47 28.24 14.04
N LEU A 40 -23.17 27.33 14.73
CA LEU A 40 -24.63 27.33 14.83
C LEU A 40 -25.19 28.62 15.44
N PHE A 41 -24.58 29.14 16.51
CA PHE A 41 -24.99 30.40 17.12
C PHE A 41 -24.83 31.63 16.20
N ASN A 42 -23.89 31.56 15.25
CA ASN A 42 -23.62 32.65 14.30
C ASN A 42 -24.30 32.43 12.94
N ALA A 43 -24.95 31.29 12.73
CA ALA A 43 -25.68 31.02 11.51
C ALA A 43 -26.91 31.94 11.40
N PRO A 44 -27.19 32.50 10.20
CA PRO A 44 -28.39 33.29 9.96
C PRO A 44 -29.68 32.51 10.26
N CYS A 45 -30.75 33.23 10.60
CA CYS A 45 -32.04 32.61 10.89
C CYS A 45 -32.61 32.02 9.59
N PRO A 46 -33.06 30.76 9.57
CA PRO A 46 -33.67 30.20 8.37
C PRO A 46 -34.93 30.98 7.99
N SER A 47 -35.18 31.10 6.69
CA SER A 47 -36.21 31.95 6.10
C SER A 47 -37.65 31.44 6.32
N SER A 48 -37.82 30.20 6.78
CA SER A 48 -39.11 29.64 7.21
C SER A 48 -39.20 29.56 8.73
N SER A 49 -40.01 30.43 9.34
CA SER A 49 -40.40 30.30 10.74
C SER A 49 -41.52 29.26 10.84
N PHE A 50 -41.25 28.10 11.44
CA PHE A 50 -42.33 27.21 11.89
C PHE A 50 -42.38 27.22 13.42
N GLU A 51 -43.45 27.82 13.94
CA GLU A 51 -43.90 27.68 15.33
C GLU A 51 -44.44 26.25 15.53
N GLY A 52 -43.53 25.30 15.76
CA GLY A 52 -43.86 23.93 16.15
C GLY A 52 -42.88 23.49 17.23
N THR A 53 -43.39 23.31 18.43
CA THR A 53 -42.65 23.10 19.68
C THR A 53 -41.63 21.96 19.60
N LEU A 54 -40.48 22.17 20.26
CA LEU A 54 -39.42 21.19 20.55
C LEU A 54 -39.91 19.82 21.08
N GLU A 55 -41.17 19.70 21.47
CA GLU A 55 -41.81 18.45 21.90
C GLU A 55 -42.04 17.43 20.77
N MET A 56 -42.19 17.86 19.51
CA MET A 56 -42.29 16.92 18.37
C MET A 56 -40.98 16.18 18.08
N PHE A 57 -39.83 16.68 18.53
CA PHE A 57 -38.52 16.08 18.28
C PHE A 57 -38.18 14.90 19.21
N ARG A 58 -39.07 14.56 20.17
CA ARG A 58 -38.93 13.37 21.02
C ARG A 58 -39.48 12.09 20.37
N GLU A 59 -40.35 12.22 19.38
CA GLU A 59 -40.89 11.09 18.64
C GLU A 59 -40.01 10.79 17.42
N SER A 60 -39.88 9.50 17.12
CA SER A 60 -38.71 8.88 16.48
C SER A 60 -38.21 9.57 15.19
N CYS A 61 -36.90 9.53 14.96
CA CYS A 61 -36.24 9.95 13.71
C CYS A 61 -36.87 9.36 12.41
N ASP A 62 -37.67 8.31 12.52
CA ASP A 62 -38.27 7.62 11.39
C ASP A 62 -39.54 8.32 10.90
N GLU A 63 -40.28 9.03 11.75
CA GLU A 63 -41.46 9.83 11.34
C GLU A 63 -41.05 11.05 10.52
N ILE A 64 -39.99 11.76 10.94
CA ILE A 64 -39.43 12.89 10.19
C ILE A 64 -38.94 12.43 8.80
N LEU A 65 -38.29 11.26 8.72
CA LEU A 65 -37.81 10.69 7.47
C LEU A 65 -38.97 10.22 6.56
N GLN A 66 -40.05 9.71 7.15
CA GLN A 66 -41.27 9.31 6.42
C GLN A 66 -42.05 10.52 5.90
N VAL A 67 -42.16 11.59 6.67
CA VAL A 67 -42.76 12.86 6.22
C VAL A 67 -41.95 13.45 5.06
N TYR A 68 -40.62 13.42 5.14
CA TYR A 68 -39.74 13.89 4.06
C TYR A 68 -39.88 13.07 2.76
N LEU A 69 -39.98 11.73 2.88
CA LEU A 69 -40.07 10.83 1.73
C LEU A 69 -41.47 10.78 1.09
N SER A 70 -42.53 10.95 1.89
CA SER A 70 -43.91 10.88 1.41
C SER A 70 -44.34 12.10 0.59
N GLN A 71 -43.71 13.26 0.81
CA GLN A 71 -44.13 14.50 0.16
C GLN A 71 -43.39 14.81 -1.14
N ASN A 72 -42.35 14.04 -1.51
CA ASN A 72 -41.59 14.09 -2.79
C ASN A 72 -41.29 15.49 -3.39
N LYS A 73 -41.35 16.52 -2.55
CA LYS A 73 -41.15 17.96 -2.75
C LYS A 73 -41.67 18.65 -1.49
N LEU A 74 -40.90 18.61 -0.41
CA LEU A 74 -40.96 19.72 0.53
C LEU A 74 -39.95 20.74 -0.02
N GLU A 75 -40.45 21.87 -0.52
CA GLU A 75 -39.68 23.11 -0.67
C GLU A 75 -39.29 23.64 0.72
N PHE A 76 -38.68 22.82 1.57
CA PHE A 76 -38.10 23.24 2.84
C PHE A 76 -36.63 23.55 2.60
N GLY A 77 -36.30 24.83 2.74
CA GLY A 77 -34.92 25.31 2.88
C GLY A 77 -34.08 25.27 1.60
N SER A 78 -34.58 25.84 0.51
CA SER A 78 -33.75 26.16 -0.67
C SER A 78 -32.90 27.43 -0.48
N GLY A 79 -32.85 27.97 0.74
CA GLY A 79 -31.99 29.09 1.12
C GLY A 79 -30.58 28.62 1.49
N VAL A 80 -29.56 29.40 1.11
CA VAL A 80 -28.15 29.17 1.47
C VAL A 80 -27.94 29.05 3.00
N ASP A 81 -28.85 29.63 3.77
CA ASP A 81 -28.86 29.66 5.23
C ASP A 81 -29.27 28.31 5.87
N ASP A 82 -30.11 27.52 5.22
CA ASP A 82 -30.47 26.18 5.72
C ASP A 82 -29.33 25.17 5.53
N LEU A 83 -28.57 25.29 4.43
CA LEU A 83 -27.47 24.37 4.13
C LEU A 83 -26.30 24.49 5.13
N ILE A 84 -26.02 25.69 5.64
CA ILE A 84 -24.98 25.86 6.67
C ILE A 84 -25.40 25.19 7.99
N LEU A 85 -26.68 25.27 8.37
CA LEU A 85 -27.22 24.60 9.55
C LEU A 85 -27.11 23.08 9.40
N ALA A 86 -27.55 22.54 8.25
CA ALA A 86 -27.43 21.11 7.93
C ALA A 86 -25.98 20.61 8.06
N HIS A 87 -25.02 21.36 7.51
CA HIS A 87 -23.60 21.03 7.61
C HIS A 87 -23.04 21.11 9.03
N CYS A 88 -23.45 22.12 9.81
CA CYS A 88 -22.98 22.29 11.19
C CYS A 88 -23.52 21.19 12.10
N TYR A 89 -24.82 20.87 12.03
CA TYR A 89 -25.42 19.77 12.78
C TYR A 89 -24.84 18.42 12.37
N SER A 90 -24.63 18.19 11.06
CA SER A 90 -23.93 16.99 10.60
C SER A 90 -22.53 16.90 11.19
N ASN A 91 -21.72 17.95 11.12
CA ASN A 91 -20.36 17.91 11.66
C ASN A 91 -20.32 17.78 13.19
N ARG A 92 -21.28 18.39 13.90
CA ARG A 92 -21.40 18.28 15.35
C ARG A 92 -21.85 16.89 15.80
N SER A 93 -22.77 16.24 15.06
CA SER A 93 -23.11 14.82 15.30
C SER A 93 -21.90 13.89 15.20
N ALA A 94 -20.95 14.20 14.30
CA ALA A 94 -19.72 13.42 14.19
C ALA A 94 -18.84 13.60 15.43
N ALA A 95 -18.74 14.82 15.97
CA ALA A 95 -18.01 15.09 17.20
C ALA A 95 -18.67 14.40 18.42
N PHE A 96 -20.00 14.43 18.50
CA PHE A 96 -20.73 13.75 19.57
C PHE A 96 -20.56 12.22 19.53
N LEU A 97 -20.55 11.61 18.34
CA LEU A 97 -20.27 10.18 18.18
C LEU A 97 -18.90 9.80 18.77
N GLU A 98 -17.85 10.56 18.45
CA GLU A 98 -16.50 10.32 18.98
C GLU A 98 -16.40 10.58 20.49
N LEU A 99 -17.22 11.50 21.01
CA LEU A 99 -17.35 11.78 22.45
C LEU A 99 -18.25 10.78 23.19
N LYS A 100 -18.85 9.81 22.50
CA LYS A 100 -19.81 8.82 23.03
C LYS A 100 -21.11 9.41 23.56
N ASN A 101 -21.48 10.62 23.12
CA ASN A 101 -22.78 11.23 23.38
C ASN A 101 -23.75 10.82 22.26
N TYR A 102 -24.27 9.59 22.33
CA TYR A 102 -25.00 9.00 21.22
C TYR A 102 -26.39 9.63 21.01
N GLU A 103 -27.08 10.01 22.09
CA GLU A 103 -28.38 10.67 22.05
C GLU A 103 -28.28 12.07 21.40
N ASP A 104 -27.30 12.87 21.80
CA ASP A 104 -27.04 14.19 21.20
C ASP A 104 -26.68 14.07 19.71
N ALA A 105 -25.89 13.04 19.35
CA ALA A 105 -25.56 12.77 17.96
C ALA A 105 -26.80 12.42 17.13
N LEU A 106 -27.73 11.61 17.67
CA LEU A 106 -28.99 11.26 17.00
C LEU A 106 -29.88 12.48 16.79
N ASN A 107 -29.98 13.35 17.79
CA ASN A 107 -30.72 14.61 17.68
C ASN A 107 -30.14 15.52 16.58
N ASP A 108 -28.82 15.70 16.57
CA ASP A 108 -28.14 16.50 15.55
C ASP A 108 -28.29 15.89 14.14
N ILE A 109 -28.32 14.56 14.01
CA ILE A 109 -28.59 13.90 12.71
C ILE A 109 -30.00 14.22 12.21
N ALA A 110 -31.01 14.16 13.09
CA ALA A 110 -32.39 14.47 12.73
C ALA A 110 -32.54 15.94 12.29
N ILE A 111 -31.92 16.86 13.03
CA ILE A 111 -31.93 18.29 12.70
C ILE A 111 -31.16 18.56 11.40
N ALA A 112 -30.06 17.85 11.14
CA ALA A 112 -29.32 17.99 9.88
C ALA A 112 -30.19 17.59 8.67
N TRP A 113 -30.92 16.48 8.74
CA TRP A 113 -31.85 16.09 7.67
C TRP A 113 -33.00 17.08 7.51
N TYR A 114 -33.53 17.62 8.61
CA TYR A 114 -34.56 18.65 8.57
C TYR A 114 -34.13 19.88 7.77
N HIS A 115 -32.89 20.35 7.95
CA HIS A 115 -32.33 21.47 7.18
C HIS A 115 -31.81 21.08 5.78
N GLY A 116 -32.19 19.91 5.25
CA GLY A 116 -31.87 19.51 3.88
C GLY A 116 -30.49 18.90 3.69
N TYR A 117 -29.88 18.28 4.72
CA TYR A 117 -28.65 17.52 4.51
C TYR A 117 -28.89 16.39 3.48
N PRO A 118 -28.05 16.24 2.44
CA PRO A 118 -28.31 15.32 1.34
C PRO A 118 -28.54 13.87 1.79
N ILE A 119 -29.74 13.36 1.53
CA ILE A 119 -30.17 12.00 1.93
C ILE A 119 -29.43 10.91 1.14
N GLU A 120 -28.84 11.26 0.00
CA GLU A 120 -28.03 10.38 -0.82
C GLU A 120 -26.67 10.09 -0.16
N THR A 121 -26.27 10.90 0.82
CA THR A 121 -24.97 10.74 1.49
C THR A 121 -25.05 9.75 2.65
N PHE A 122 -24.20 8.72 2.58
CA PHE A 122 -24.14 7.65 3.57
C PHE A 122 -23.68 8.09 4.98
N LYS A 123 -23.14 9.31 5.11
CA LYS A 123 -22.47 9.79 6.33
C LYS A 123 -23.39 9.82 7.55
N LEU A 124 -24.60 10.36 7.41
CA LEU A 124 -25.55 10.45 8.52
C LEU A 124 -26.17 9.09 8.86
N TYR A 125 -26.48 8.27 7.85
CA TYR A 125 -26.97 6.91 8.05
C TYR A 125 -25.98 6.04 8.84
N ARG A 126 -24.69 6.11 8.49
CA ARG A 126 -23.62 5.43 9.25
C ARG A 126 -23.61 5.86 10.71
N ARG A 127 -23.60 7.18 10.97
CA ARG A 127 -23.55 7.70 12.35
C ARG A 127 -24.79 7.30 13.14
N LYS A 128 -25.99 7.37 12.54
CA LYS A 128 -27.26 6.97 13.17
C LYS A 128 -27.20 5.50 13.58
N ALA A 129 -26.79 4.61 12.67
CA ALA A 129 -26.69 3.18 12.95
C ALA A 129 -25.68 2.87 14.08
N LEU A 130 -24.52 3.52 14.08
CA LEU A 130 -23.52 3.34 15.14
C LEU A 130 -24.03 3.85 16.50
N CYS A 131 -24.68 5.02 16.56
CA CYS A 131 -25.26 5.54 17.79
C CYS A 131 -26.32 4.58 18.36
N LEU A 132 -27.24 4.10 17.51
CA LEU A 132 -28.27 3.14 17.92
C LEU A 132 -27.67 1.82 18.41
N ALA A 133 -26.62 1.33 17.76
CA ALA A 133 -25.93 0.11 18.17
C ALA A 133 -25.26 0.26 19.54
N HIS A 134 -24.60 1.39 19.80
CA HIS A 134 -24.00 1.68 21.11
C HIS A 134 -25.04 1.88 22.22
N LEU A 135 -26.25 2.37 21.88
CA LEU A 135 -27.39 2.47 22.79
C LEU A 135 -28.13 1.14 22.99
N GLY A 136 -27.64 0.03 22.42
CA GLY A 136 -28.28 -1.29 22.53
C GLY A 136 -29.52 -1.50 21.66
N LYS A 137 -29.88 -0.51 20.82
CA LYS A 137 -31.04 -0.55 19.91
C LYS A 137 -30.69 -1.24 18.59
N LYS A 138 -30.34 -2.53 18.67
CA LYS A 138 -29.74 -3.30 17.56
C LYS A 138 -30.65 -3.48 16.35
N VAL A 139 -31.94 -3.71 16.58
CA VAL A 139 -32.93 -3.90 15.50
C VAL A 139 -33.10 -2.61 14.70
N GLU A 140 -33.20 -1.47 15.40
CA GLU A 140 -33.27 -0.15 14.78
C GLU A 140 -32.00 0.17 13.99
N ALA A 141 -30.81 -0.12 14.54
CA ALA A 141 -29.54 0.09 13.86
C ALA A 141 -29.45 -0.68 12.53
N LEU A 142 -29.88 -1.94 12.50
CA LEU A 142 -29.96 -2.76 11.29
C LEU A 142 -31.02 -2.25 10.31
N GLY A 143 -32.16 -1.77 10.82
CA GLY A 143 -33.23 -1.17 10.04
C GLY A 143 -32.76 0.07 9.27
N VAL A 144 -31.96 0.94 9.90
CA VAL A 144 -31.40 2.14 9.26
C VAL A 144 -30.51 1.80 8.06
N ILE A 145 -29.69 0.75 8.18
CA ILE A 145 -28.77 0.33 7.11
C ILE A 145 -29.49 -0.36 5.96
N LYS A 146 -30.47 -1.22 6.27
CA LYS A 146 -31.32 -1.85 5.25
C LYS A 146 -32.17 -0.82 4.52
N GLY A 147 -32.81 0.08 5.26
CA GLY A 147 -33.63 1.14 4.69
C GLY A 147 -32.85 2.15 3.86
N TYR A 148 -31.55 2.35 4.09
CA TYR A 148 -30.70 3.14 3.18
C TYR A 148 -30.45 2.41 1.85
N LYS A 149 -30.17 1.10 1.88
CA LYS A 149 -29.97 0.28 0.66
C LYS A 149 -31.16 0.39 -0.29
N ASP A 150 -32.37 0.41 0.25
CA ASP A 150 -33.61 0.45 -0.53
C ASP A 150 -33.95 1.86 -1.06
N LYS A 151 -33.27 2.90 -0.57
CA LYS A 151 -33.48 4.32 -0.95
C LYS A 151 -32.46 4.86 -1.96
N ILE A 152 -31.44 4.07 -2.31
CA ILE A 152 -30.45 4.45 -3.32
C ILE A 152 -31.06 4.19 -4.70
N PRO A 153 -31.27 5.21 -5.55
CA PRO A 153 -31.55 4.94 -6.96
C PRO A 153 -30.35 4.19 -7.55
N LEU A 154 -30.60 3.16 -8.36
CA LEU A 154 -29.63 2.31 -9.06
C LEU A 154 -28.58 3.07 -9.91
N ASN A 155 -28.58 4.41 -9.91
CA ASN A 155 -27.58 5.25 -10.56
C ASN A 155 -27.52 6.69 -9.97
N PRO A 156 -26.63 7.01 -9.01
CA PRO A 156 -26.66 8.29 -8.28
C PRO A 156 -26.00 9.49 -8.97
N LYS A 157 -25.24 9.31 -10.07
CA LYS A 157 -24.49 10.42 -10.68
C LYS A 157 -25.34 11.37 -11.51
N ALA A 158 -26.56 11.00 -11.85
CA ALA A 158 -27.49 11.87 -12.56
C ALA A 158 -28.03 13.01 -11.67
N SER A 159 -28.11 12.84 -10.36
CA SER A 159 -28.80 13.82 -9.48
C SER A 159 -27.90 14.98 -9.03
N TYR A 160 -26.71 14.72 -8.47
CA TYR A 160 -25.87 15.78 -7.90
C TYR A 160 -25.17 16.67 -8.94
N LYS A 161 -24.81 16.09 -10.11
CA LYS A 161 -24.15 16.82 -11.20
C LYS A 161 -25.11 17.54 -12.14
N ALA A 162 -26.38 17.11 -12.23
CA ALA A 162 -27.44 17.85 -12.92
C ALA A 162 -27.89 19.09 -12.14
N VAL A 163 -27.86 19.04 -10.81
CA VAL A 163 -28.11 20.21 -9.93
C VAL A 163 -26.96 21.24 -9.98
N LEU A 164 -25.73 20.83 -10.32
CA LEU A 164 -24.53 21.69 -10.37
C LEU A 164 -23.94 21.93 -11.78
N GLY A 165 -24.58 21.43 -12.84
CA GLY A 165 -24.18 21.70 -14.25
C GLY A 165 -22.81 21.13 -14.69
N LEU A 166 -22.30 20.08 -14.05
CA LEU A 166 -20.97 19.53 -14.36
C LEU A 166 -21.08 18.17 -15.07
N ASN A 167 -20.43 17.96 -16.21
CA ASN A 167 -20.45 16.66 -16.91
C ASN A 167 -19.64 15.58 -16.15
N VAL A 168 -20.13 14.33 -16.09
CA VAL A 168 -19.35 13.16 -15.63
C VAL A 168 -19.07 12.24 -16.81
N SER A 169 -17.86 11.67 -16.87
CA SER A 169 -17.52 10.53 -17.73
C SER A 169 -18.13 9.21 -17.23
N GLU A 170 -18.42 8.30 -18.17
CA GLU A 170 -19.04 6.98 -17.94
C GLU A 170 -18.24 6.08 -16.98
N GLU A 171 -16.93 6.24 -16.91
CA GLU A 171 -16.04 5.37 -16.12
C GLU A 171 -16.25 5.55 -14.62
N GLY A 172 -16.65 6.74 -14.19
CA GLY A 172 -16.97 6.99 -12.80
C GLY A 172 -18.31 6.38 -12.34
N LEU A 173 -19.18 5.95 -13.24
CA LEU A 173 -20.46 5.30 -12.90
C LEU A 173 -20.24 3.88 -12.38
N LYS A 174 -19.23 3.16 -12.89
CA LYS A 174 -18.94 1.76 -12.51
C LYS A 174 -18.22 1.60 -11.18
N ASN A 175 -17.50 2.62 -10.72
CA ASN A 175 -16.70 2.54 -9.48
C ASN A 175 -17.50 2.78 -8.19
N TYR A 176 -18.65 3.46 -8.26
CA TYR A 176 -19.41 3.84 -7.07
C TYR A 176 -20.11 2.65 -6.40
N ASP A 177 -20.61 1.67 -7.17
CA ASP A 177 -21.21 0.44 -6.62
C ASP A 177 -20.19 -0.38 -5.82
N LYS A 178 -18.94 -0.43 -6.28
CA LYS A 178 -17.87 -1.17 -5.58
C LYS A 178 -17.43 -0.46 -4.30
N GLU A 179 -17.18 0.85 -4.36
CA GLU A 179 -16.80 1.66 -3.19
C GLU A 179 -17.93 1.71 -2.14
N PHE A 180 -19.19 1.73 -2.60
CA PHE A 180 -20.36 1.64 -1.73
C PHE A 180 -20.45 0.27 -1.05
N MET A 181 -20.33 -0.84 -1.80
CA MET A 181 -20.38 -2.18 -1.23
C MET A 181 -19.21 -2.44 -0.25
N GLU A 182 -18.04 -1.85 -0.49
CA GLU A 182 -16.92 -1.87 0.44
C GLU A 182 -17.25 -1.09 1.73
N LYS A 183 -17.74 0.14 1.65
CA LYS A 183 -18.15 0.94 2.83
C LYS A 183 -19.33 0.33 3.59
N TYR A 184 -20.27 -0.28 2.87
CA TYR A 184 -21.42 -0.99 3.42
C TYR A 184 -20.99 -2.28 4.14
N SER A 185 -20.04 -3.05 3.58
CA SER A 185 -19.52 -4.27 4.21
C SER A 185 -18.68 -4.00 5.45
N VAL A 186 -17.83 -2.96 5.42
CA VAL A 186 -17.05 -2.51 6.58
C VAL A 186 -17.99 -2.12 7.73
N MET A 187 -19.08 -1.40 7.44
CA MET A 187 -20.00 -1.01 8.51
C MET A 187 -20.87 -2.16 9.02
N LEU A 188 -21.33 -3.07 8.15
CA LEU A 188 -21.98 -4.30 8.62
C LEU A 188 -21.06 -5.06 9.57
N THR A 189 -19.75 -5.06 9.29
CA THR A 189 -18.74 -5.66 10.16
C THR A 189 -18.59 -4.88 11.48
N GLU A 190 -18.49 -3.55 11.44
CA GLU A 190 -18.46 -2.70 12.65
C GLU A 190 -19.71 -2.88 13.52
N LEU A 191 -20.90 -2.87 12.90
CA LEU A 191 -22.17 -3.13 13.56
C LEU A 191 -22.22 -4.55 14.13
N TYR A 192 -21.77 -5.56 13.40
CA TYR A 192 -21.70 -6.93 13.89
C TYR A 192 -20.77 -7.05 15.11
N CYS A 193 -19.65 -6.34 15.12
CA CYS A 193 -18.73 -6.27 16.26
C CYS A 193 -19.32 -5.55 17.48
N ILE A 194 -20.13 -4.50 17.29
CA ILE A 194 -20.79 -3.76 18.39
C ILE A 194 -22.04 -4.49 18.90
N THR A 195 -22.75 -5.19 18.02
CA THR A 195 -24.04 -5.84 18.31
C THR A 195 -23.90 -7.26 18.85
N THR A 196 -22.71 -7.86 18.87
CA THR A 196 -22.47 -9.17 19.49
C THR A 196 -22.06 -9.00 20.96
N PRO A 197 -22.93 -9.30 21.94
CA PRO A 197 -22.46 -9.58 23.29
C PRO A 197 -21.67 -10.88 23.24
N SER A 198 -20.67 -11.00 24.09
CA SER A 198 -19.98 -12.25 24.41
C SER A 198 -20.96 -13.29 25.00
N GLN A 199 -21.76 -13.95 24.16
CA GLN A 199 -22.47 -15.18 24.50
C GLN A 199 -22.86 -15.95 23.22
N SER A 200 -22.29 -17.15 23.10
CA SER A 200 -22.58 -18.20 22.11
C SER A 200 -22.41 -17.81 20.64
N THR A 201 -21.19 -17.45 20.24
CA THR A 201 -20.74 -17.70 18.87
C THR A 201 -20.94 -19.19 18.60
N SER A 202 -21.74 -19.55 17.60
CA SER A 202 -21.87 -20.98 17.26
C SER A 202 -20.47 -21.55 16.99
N LEU A 203 -20.22 -22.81 17.34
CA LEU A 203 -18.92 -23.45 17.06
C LEU A 203 -18.53 -23.28 15.58
N GLN A 204 -19.52 -23.27 14.68
CA GLN A 204 -19.35 -23.02 13.25
C GLN A 204 -18.81 -21.62 12.95
N GLU A 205 -19.33 -20.57 13.60
CA GLU A 205 -18.84 -19.20 13.43
C GLU A 205 -17.44 -19.00 14.03
N LEU A 206 -17.13 -19.64 15.16
CA LEU A 206 -15.78 -19.62 15.74
C LEU A 206 -14.79 -20.31 14.80
N ILE A 207 -15.13 -21.49 14.28
CA ILE A 207 -14.29 -22.21 13.31
C ILE A 207 -14.09 -21.34 12.07
N LYS A 208 -15.15 -20.76 11.51
CA LYS A 208 -15.06 -19.90 10.33
C LYS A 208 -14.18 -18.68 10.58
N ARG A 209 -14.34 -18.03 11.73
CA ARG A 209 -13.49 -16.89 12.14
C ARG A 209 -12.03 -17.31 12.24
N HIS A 210 -11.73 -18.42 12.92
CA HIS A 210 -10.36 -18.91 13.06
C HIS A 210 -9.77 -19.32 11.72
N MET A 211 -10.52 -19.97 10.82
CA MET A 211 -10.03 -20.32 9.48
C MET A 211 -9.65 -19.07 8.67
N LEU A 212 -10.45 -18.00 8.73
CA LEU A 212 -10.13 -16.73 8.09
C LEU A 212 -8.89 -16.07 8.73
N GLN A 213 -8.82 -16.03 10.06
CA GLN A 213 -7.65 -15.51 10.77
C GLN A 213 -6.37 -16.28 10.40
N ILE A 214 -6.43 -17.61 10.32
CA ILE A 214 -5.29 -18.44 9.91
C ILE A 214 -4.88 -18.08 8.50
N LYS A 215 -5.83 -18.03 7.55
CA LYS A 215 -5.56 -17.69 6.14
C LYS A 215 -4.83 -16.36 5.98
N ASP A 216 -5.17 -15.37 6.79
CA ASP A 216 -4.60 -14.02 6.64
C ASP A 216 -3.34 -13.79 7.50
N ASN A 217 -3.00 -14.70 8.42
CA ASN A 217 -1.89 -14.51 9.36
C ASN A 217 -0.83 -15.63 9.34
N TYR A 218 -1.01 -16.68 8.53
CA TYR A 218 0.00 -17.74 8.41
C TYR A 218 1.23 -17.25 7.64
N PHE A 219 2.38 -17.80 8.01
CA PHE A 219 3.62 -17.68 7.27
C PHE A 219 3.88 -18.98 6.54
N LEU A 220 4.25 -18.87 5.26
CA LEU A 220 4.90 -19.96 4.56
C LEU A 220 6.29 -20.16 5.19
N VAL A 221 6.60 -21.38 5.60
CA VAL A 221 7.89 -21.76 6.18
C VAL A 221 8.71 -22.43 5.09
N HIS A 222 9.97 -22.03 5.00
CA HIS A 222 10.90 -22.43 3.94
C HIS A 222 12.20 -22.88 4.60
N THR A 223 12.93 -23.81 3.97
CA THR A 223 14.32 -24.06 4.34
C THR A 223 15.20 -22.90 3.88
N ASN A 224 16.03 -22.34 4.76
CA ASN A 224 17.14 -21.46 4.37
C ASN A 224 18.33 -22.22 3.73
N VAL A 225 18.10 -23.44 3.22
CA VAL A 225 19.15 -24.35 2.76
C VAL A 225 19.49 -24.01 1.31
N LEU A 226 20.74 -23.62 1.07
CA LEU A 226 21.33 -23.72 -0.27
C LEU A 226 21.29 -25.19 -0.72
N PRO A 227 20.94 -25.50 -1.97
CA PRO A 227 21.19 -26.83 -2.52
C PRO A 227 22.67 -27.19 -2.27
N PRO A 228 23.00 -28.41 -1.79
CA PRO A 228 24.37 -28.82 -1.44
C PRO A 228 25.39 -28.74 -2.59
N ASN A 229 24.97 -28.40 -3.81
CA ASN A 229 25.76 -28.46 -5.04
C ASN A 229 25.82 -27.14 -5.81
N CYS A 230 26.20 -26.02 -5.17
CA CYS A 230 26.66 -24.82 -5.89
C CYS A 230 27.99 -25.01 -6.67
N GLN A 231 28.39 -26.27 -6.92
CA GLN A 231 29.50 -26.65 -7.79
C GLN A 231 29.07 -27.07 -9.21
N GLN A 232 27.78 -27.06 -9.56
CA GLN A 232 27.34 -27.43 -10.91
C GLN A 232 26.73 -26.27 -11.68
N MET A 233 27.47 -25.88 -12.72
CA MET A 233 27.11 -24.94 -13.77
C MET A 233 25.88 -25.41 -14.54
N GLY A 234 24.91 -24.51 -14.74
CA GLY A 234 23.78 -24.67 -15.64
C GLY A 234 23.05 -23.33 -15.85
N PRO A 235 22.46 -23.07 -17.03
CA PRO A 235 21.82 -21.80 -17.37
C PRO A 235 20.37 -21.66 -16.85
N GLU A 236 19.92 -22.57 -15.99
CA GLU A 236 18.60 -22.46 -15.36
C GLU A 236 18.69 -21.62 -14.09
N MET A 237 17.70 -20.74 -13.94
CA MET A 237 17.46 -19.95 -12.75
C MET A 237 17.59 -20.82 -11.50
N ALA A 238 18.73 -20.74 -10.81
CA ALA A 238 18.74 -21.00 -9.39
C ALA A 238 17.99 -19.84 -8.73
N ASN A 239 16.65 -19.87 -8.81
CA ASN A 239 15.86 -19.58 -7.64
C ASN A 239 16.56 -20.33 -6.51
N VAL A 240 16.92 -19.63 -5.43
CA VAL A 240 17.18 -20.36 -4.18
C VAL A 240 15.90 -21.16 -3.99
N ASP A 241 15.94 -22.47 -4.23
CA ASP A 241 14.80 -23.35 -4.07
C ASP A 241 14.52 -23.41 -2.58
N GLU A 242 13.85 -22.36 -2.11
CA GLU A 242 13.21 -22.27 -0.82
C GLU A 242 12.21 -23.42 -0.78
N THR A 243 12.68 -24.58 -0.32
CA THR A 243 11.84 -25.76 -0.22
C THR A 243 10.77 -25.43 0.80
N LYS A 244 9.52 -25.32 0.32
CA LYS A 244 8.37 -25.00 1.14
C LYS A 244 8.14 -26.16 2.10
N LEU A 245 8.40 -25.92 3.38
CA LEU A 245 8.23 -26.93 4.44
C LEU A 245 6.77 -27.03 4.90
N GLY A 246 6.04 -25.92 4.88
CA GLY A 246 4.64 -25.87 5.30
C GLY A 246 4.18 -24.48 5.70
N CYS A 247 3.11 -24.40 6.47
CA CYS A 247 2.57 -23.15 6.99
C CYS A 247 2.63 -23.14 8.52
N ALA A 248 2.93 -21.99 9.12
CA ALA A 248 2.94 -21.83 10.58
C ALA A 248 2.38 -20.46 10.99
N LEU A 249 1.83 -20.39 12.20
CA LEU A 249 1.31 -19.15 12.77
C LEU A 249 2.34 -18.57 13.75
N TYR A 250 2.70 -17.31 13.53
CA TYR A 250 3.61 -16.58 14.40
C TYR A 250 2.95 -15.27 14.82
N LEU A 251 2.12 -15.33 15.86
CA LEU A 251 1.22 -14.24 16.26
C LEU A 251 1.91 -12.88 16.39
N THR A 252 3.12 -12.83 16.96
CA THR A 252 3.90 -11.59 17.09
C THR A 252 4.42 -11.09 15.74
N ALA A 253 4.85 -12.00 14.86
CA ALA A 253 5.34 -11.61 13.53
C ALA A 253 4.19 -11.18 12.59
N SER A 254 2.97 -11.67 12.81
CA SER A 254 1.77 -11.24 12.09
C SER A 254 1.36 -9.77 12.38
N LEU A 255 1.97 -9.12 13.38
CA LEU A 255 1.74 -7.70 13.68
C LEU A 255 2.53 -6.74 12.78
N PHE A 256 3.54 -7.22 12.05
CA PHE A 256 4.36 -6.38 11.18
C PHE A 256 3.60 -6.05 9.91
N ASN A 257 3.43 -4.77 9.61
CA ASN A 257 2.78 -4.31 8.40
C ASN A 257 3.65 -4.53 7.15
N HIS A 258 3.01 -4.38 5.99
CA HIS A 258 3.68 -4.49 4.70
C HIS A 258 4.38 -3.19 4.27
N SER A 259 5.60 -3.32 3.75
CA SER A 259 6.21 -2.33 2.85
C SER A 259 6.82 -3.04 1.63
N CYS A 260 6.65 -2.46 0.43
CA CYS A 260 7.29 -2.98 -0.78
C CYS A 260 8.83 -2.83 -0.74
N ASP A 261 9.34 -1.91 0.07
CA ASP A 261 10.74 -1.77 0.44
C ASP A 261 10.83 -1.89 1.96
N HIS A 262 10.79 -3.13 2.42
CA HIS A 262 10.72 -3.48 3.84
C HIS A 262 12.06 -3.23 4.54
N ASN A 263 12.03 -3.07 5.87
CA ASN A 263 13.24 -2.84 6.69
C ASN A 263 13.54 -4.00 7.65
N MET A 264 12.62 -4.95 7.75
CA MET A 264 12.80 -6.19 8.48
C MET A 264 12.90 -7.39 7.54
N LEU A 265 13.76 -8.33 7.87
CA LEU A 265 13.89 -9.64 7.26
C LEU A 265 13.24 -10.67 8.18
N ARG A 266 12.60 -11.70 7.62
CA ARG A 266 12.18 -12.88 8.38
C ARG A 266 13.11 -14.07 8.08
N LYS A 267 13.42 -14.85 9.10
CA LYS A 267 14.21 -16.08 9.03
C LYS A 267 13.51 -17.17 9.83
N PHE A 268 13.58 -18.41 9.33
CA PHE A 268 13.06 -19.57 10.04
C PHE A 268 14.21 -20.42 10.57
N ILE A 269 14.21 -20.69 11.88
CA ILE A 269 15.17 -21.60 12.54
C ILE A 269 14.36 -22.69 13.23
N GLY A 270 14.31 -23.86 12.61
CA GLY A 270 13.41 -24.93 13.04
C GLY A 270 11.95 -24.45 13.03
N ASN A 271 11.30 -24.47 14.19
CA ASN A 271 9.93 -24.01 14.38
C ASN A 271 9.83 -22.56 14.89
N ARG A 272 10.93 -21.79 14.89
CA ARG A 272 10.96 -20.39 15.35
C ARG A 272 11.11 -19.45 14.16
N ILE A 273 10.39 -18.33 14.21
CA ILE A 273 10.65 -17.19 13.35
C ILE A 273 11.58 -16.21 14.07
N GLN A 274 12.55 -15.67 13.35
CA GLN A 274 13.33 -14.52 13.73
C GLN A 274 13.02 -13.38 12.77
N VAL A 275 12.78 -12.19 13.32
CA VAL A 275 12.55 -10.96 12.54
C VAL A 275 13.69 -10.00 12.86
N LEU A 276 14.51 -9.70 11.85
CA LEU A 276 15.80 -9.04 11.99
C LEU A 276 15.80 -7.75 11.17
N ALA A 277 16.28 -6.65 11.74
CA ALA A 277 16.61 -5.49 10.93
C ALA A 277 17.81 -5.84 10.05
N TYR A 278 17.74 -5.49 8.77
CA TYR A 278 18.86 -5.69 7.83
C TYR A 278 19.33 -4.36 7.22
N THR A 279 18.85 -3.24 7.73
CA THR A 279 19.32 -1.89 7.38
C THR A 279 19.86 -1.17 8.62
N ASP A 280 20.93 -0.41 8.42
CA ASP A 280 21.59 0.38 9.48
C ASP A 280 20.91 1.75 9.70
N SER A 281 19.87 2.08 8.91
CA SER A 281 19.25 3.41 8.86
C SER A 281 17.98 3.56 9.72
N LEU A 282 17.70 2.64 10.65
CA LEU A 282 16.48 2.68 11.46
C LEU A 282 16.58 3.73 12.58
N THR A 283 15.50 4.48 12.75
CA THR A 283 15.28 5.43 13.83
C THR A 283 14.16 4.93 14.75
N LYS A 284 14.03 5.54 15.94
CA LYS A 284 13.01 5.15 16.94
C LYS A 284 11.57 5.31 16.43
N GLU A 285 11.35 6.21 15.47
CA GLU A 285 10.02 6.53 14.95
C GLU A 285 9.65 5.71 13.70
N ASP A 286 10.58 4.90 13.18
CA ASP A 286 10.32 4.08 11.99
C ASP A 286 9.42 2.89 12.33
N GLU A 287 8.38 2.71 11.52
CA GLU A 287 7.57 1.50 11.57
C GLU A 287 8.39 0.30 11.05
N LEU A 288 8.32 -0.81 11.79
CA LEU A 288 8.98 -2.05 11.39
C LEU A 288 8.06 -2.83 10.46
N CYS A 289 8.51 -3.05 9.22
CA CYS A 289 7.71 -3.64 8.16
C CYS A 289 8.37 -4.88 7.56
N LEU A 290 7.56 -5.87 7.18
CA LEU A 290 7.94 -7.03 6.38
C LEU A 290 7.42 -6.88 4.94
N SER A 291 7.95 -7.67 4.01
CA SER A 291 7.24 -7.90 2.74
C SER A 291 6.29 -9.11 2.86
N TYR A 292 5.05 -8.94 2.40
CA TYR A 292 4.06 -10.01 2.30
C TYR A 292 4.24 -10.85 1.04
N GLY A 293 5.29 -10.60 0.26
CA GLY A 293 5.62 -11.27 -0.99
C GLY A 293 6.04 -10.25 -2.05
N PRO A 294 5.12 -9.40 -2.52
CA PRO A 294 5.43 -8.37 -3.50
C PRO A 294 6.44 -7.35 -2.97
N LYS A 295 7.52 -7.10 -3.72
CA LYS A 295 8.56 -6.11 -3.37
C LYS A 295 9.04 -5.34 -4.59
N ILE A 296 9.53 -4.12 -4.36
CA ILE A 296 10.11 -3.28 -5.40
C ILE A 296 11.33 -3.97 -6.04
N GLY A 297 11.53 -3.78 -7.34
CA GLY A 297 12.62 -4.42 -8.06
C GLY A 297 12.49 -5.95 -8.12
N HIS A 298 11.27 -6.49 -8.17
CA HIS A 298 11.02 -7.91 -8.47
C HIS A 298 9.73 -8.05 -9.28
N ILE A 299 8.71 -7.30 -8.87
CA ILE A 299 7.39 -7.26 -9.49
C ILE A 299 7.03 -5.79 -9.77
N LYS A 300 6.38 -5.52 -10.90
CA LYS A 300 5.95 -4.17 -11.31
C LYS A 300 4.95 -3.58 -10.31
N ARG A 301 4.92 -2.25 -10.16
CA ARG A 301 4.06 -1.58 -9.17
C ARG A 301 2.58 -1.97 -9.29
N THR A 302 1.99 -1.93 -10.48
CA THR A 302 0.61 -2.39 -10.72
C THR A 302 0.37 -3.83 -10.28
N GLU A 303 1.28 -4.74 -10.63
CA GLU A 303 1.19 -6.14 -10.24
C GLU A 303 1.31 -6.32 -8.73
N ARG A 304 2.22 -5.58 -8.06
CA ARG A 304 2.31 -5.56 -6.59
C ARG A 304 0.99 -5.16 -5.96
N LEU A 305 0.39 -4.05 -6.42
CA LEU A 305 -0.88 -3.55 -5.90
C LEU A 305 -2.02 -4.53 -6.16
N LYS A 306 -2.08 -5.12 -7.35
CA LYS A 306 -3.08 -6.13 -7.71
C LYS A 306 -2.95 -7.39 -6.85
N GLU A 307 -1.74 -7.86 -6.61
CA GLU A 307 -1.47 -9.04 -5.79
C GLU A 307 -1.83 -8.78 -4.33
N LEU A 308 -1.35 -7.68 -3.74
CA LEU A 308 -1.67 -7.31 -2.35
C LEU A 308 -3.17 -7.11 -2.14
N LYS A 309 -3.87 -6.48 -3.09
CA LYS A 309 -5.34 -6.35 -3.03
C LYS A 309 -6.05 -7.70 -3.08
N LYS A 310 -5.51 -8.65 -3.86
CA LYS A 310 -6.06 -10.01 -4.00
C LYS A 310 -5.79 -10.88 -2.77
N THR A 311 -4.59 -10.84 -2.21
CA THR A 311 -4.14 -11.78 -1.17
C THR A 311 -4.31 -11.22 0.24
N SER A 312 -4.12 -9.90 0.40
CA SER A 312 -4.05 -9.22 1.70
C SER A 312 -5.15 -8.16 1.87
N PHE A 313 -6.00 -7.95 0.85
CA PHE A 313 -7.21 -7.12 0.91
C PHE A 313 -6.99 -5.65 1.26
N PHE A 314 -5.85 -5.06 0.91
CA PHE A 314 -5.57 -3.63 1.10
C PHE A 314 -4.90 -3.00 -0.12
N ASP A 315 -5.00 -1.67 -0.24
CA ASP A 315 -4.27 -0.87 -1.23
C ASP A 315 -2.99 -0.31 -0.58
N CYS A 316 -1.82 -0.72 -1.08
CA CYS A 316 -0.54 -0.35 -0.48
C CYS A 316 -0.21 1.12 -0.66
N SER A 317 0.07 1.80 0.45
CA SER A 317 0.41 3.23 0.52
C SER A 317 1.86 3.49 0.96
N CYS A 318 2.74 2.49 0.85
CA CYS A 318 4.15 2.66 1.22
C CYS A 318 4.86 3.67 0.29
N VAL A 319 6.01 4.21 0.74
CA VAL A 319 6.81 5.19 -0.02
C VAL A 319 7.08 4.74 -1.46
N PRO A 320 7.53 3.49 -1.73
CA PRO A 320 7.69 2.98 -3.10
C PRO A 320 6.42 3.03 -3.98
N CYS A 321 5.23 2.96 -3.39
CA CYS A 321 3.97 2.93 -4.12
C CYS A 321 3.35 4.31 -4.33
N VAL A 322 3.62 5.27 -3.44
CA VAL A 322 2.99 6.61 -3.46
C VAL A 322 3.94 7.68 -3.94
N ASN A 323 5.19 7.68 -3.47
CA ASN A 323 6.18 8.70 -3.80
C ASN A 323 7.60 8.09 -3.76
N PRO A 324 7.94 7.24 -4.74
CA PRO A 324 9.22 6.54 -4.75
C PRO A 324 10.37 7.54 -4.90
N LYS A 325 11.36 7.44 -4.00
CA LYS A 325 12.61 8.18 -4.14
C LYS A 325 13.40 7.67 -5.36
N ARG A 326 14.24 8.52 -5.95
CA ARG A 326 15.09 8.15 -7.09
C ARG A 326 15.90 6.87 -6.84
N GLU A 327 16.48 6.73 -5.65
CA GLU A 327 17.22 5.53 -5.23
C GLU A 327 16.38 4.25 -5.25
N MET A 328 15.10 4.34 -4.91
CA MET A 328 14.17 3.21 -4.92
C MET A 328 13.80 2.83 -6.36
N LEU A 329 13.63 3.83 -7.23
CA LEU A 329 13.38 3.59 -8.65
C LEU A 329 14.53 2.84 -9.30
N LEU A 330 15.78 3.07 -8.90
CA LEU A 330 16.94 2.34 -9.42
C LEU A 330 16.81 0.81 -9.27
N LYS A 331 16.09 0.33 -8.25
CA LYS A 331 15.76 -1.10 -8.10
C LYS A 331 14.88 -1.60 -9.24
N GLU A 332 13.95 -0.78 -9.74
CA GLU A 332 13.12 -1.10 -10.91
C GLU A 332 13.90 -0.96 -12.23
N TYR A 333 14.81 0.02 -12.34
CA TYR A 333 15.77 0.10 -13.46
C TYR A 333 16.63 -1.16 -13.56
N GLY A 334 16.97 -1.77 -12.43
CA GLY A 334 17.69 -3.02 -12.39
C GLY A 334 16.95 -4.21 -13.00
N TRP A 335 15.64 -4.11 -13.27
CA TRP A 335 14.87 -5.20 -13.89
C TRP A 335 14.36 -4.83 -15.27
N TYR A 336 13.88 -3.60 -15.41
CA TYR A 336 13.19 -3.15 -16.63
C TYR A 336 13.93 -2.01 -17.33
N GLY A 337 15.00 -1.49 -16.74
CA GLY A 337 15.71 -0.33 -17.25
C GLY A 337 16.49 -0.64 -18.54
N MET A 338 16.45 0.32 -19.44
CA MET A 338 17.13 0.35 -20.73
C MET A 338 18.07 1.55 -20.82
N VAL A 339 18.94 1.58 -21.82
CA VAL A 339 19.77 2.76 -22.13
C VAL A 339 18.93 3.72 -22.97
N CYS A 340 18.73 4.94 -22.48
CA CYS A 340 18.09 5.97 -23.28
C CYS A 340 18.95 6.28 -24.53
N PRO A 341 18.40 6.25 -25.76
CA PRO A 341 19.18 6.49 -26.98
C PRO A 341 19.67 7.93 -27.08
N HIS A 342 19.06 8.88 -26.36
CA HIS A 342 19.40 10.30 -26.41
C HIS A 342 20.47 10.73 -25.41
N CYS A 343 20.34 10.38 -24.13
CA CYS A 343 21.29 10.79 -23.08
C CYS A 343 22.22 9.67 -22.60
N LYS A 344 21.99 8.42 -23.03
CA LYS A 344 22.77 7.23 -22.66
C LYS A 344 22.79 6.91 -21.16
N VAL A 345 21.85 7.46 -20.38
CA VAL A 345 21.72 7.19 -18.93
C VAL A 345 20.78 5.99 -18.72
N GLY A 346 19.55 6.22 -18.24
CA GLY A 346 18.57 5.19 -18.01
C GLY A 346 17.21 5.60 -18.54
N LEU A 347 16.51 4.65 -19.14
CA LEU A 347 15.11 4.75 -19.50
C LEU A 347 14.37 3.64 -18.76
N LEU A 348 13.40 3.98 -17.92
CA LEU A 348 12.51 3.00 -17.31
C LEU A 348 11.21 3.05 -18.10
N PRO A 349 10.87 2.01 -18.88
CA PRO A 349 9.55 1.93 -19.49
C PRO A 349 8.50 1.94 -18.37
N GLU A 350 7.52 2.85 -18.43
CA GLU A 350 6.50 2.97 -17.38
C GLU A 350 5.53 1.79 -17.45
N PRO A 351 5.61 0.76 -16.61
CA PRO A 351 4.85 -0.46 -16.84
C PRO A 351 3.33 -0.31 -16.71
N ASP A 352 2.87 0.83 -16.21
CA ASP A 352 1.49 1.16 -15.91
C ASP A 352 0.83 2.03 -17.01
N ASP A 353 1.60 2.47 -18.02
CA ASP A 353 1.09 3.19 -19.19
C ASP A 353 0.71 2.18 -20.30
N PRO A 354 -0.54 2.13 -20.78
CA PRO A 354 -0.93 1.29 -21.91
C PRO A 354 -0.08 1.51 -23.18
N GLN A 355 0.57 2.67 -23.30
CA GLN A 355 1.49 3.01 -24.39
C GLN A 355 2.97 2.71 -24.06
N SER A 356 3.30 2.23 -22.86
CA SER A 356 4.69 1.91 -22.47
C SER A 356 5.32 0.77 -23.21
N ASP A 357 4.52 -0.06 -23.88
CA ASP A 357 5.01 -1.08 -24.79
C ASP A 357 5.36 -0.48 -26.17
N THR A 358 5.18 0.84 -26.34
CA THR A 358 5.46 1.60 -27.56
C THR A 358 6.41 2.76 -27.30
N THR A 359 6.09 3.69 -26.40
CA THR A 359 6.93 4.86 -26.10
C THR A 359 7.05 5.14 -24.61
N SER A 360 8.16 5.72 -24.15
CA SER A 360 8.31 6.19 -22.76
C SER A 360 9.18 7.44 -22.67
N GLU A 361 8.90 8.31 -21.70
CA GLU A 361 9.72 9.50 -21.42
C GLU A 361 10.94 9.14 -20.57
N CYS A 362 12.12 9.58 -20.97
CA CYS A 362 13.32 9.44 -20.13
C CYS A 362 13.28 10.40 -18.93
N ILE A 363 13.43 9.87 -17.71
CA ILE A 363 13.43 10.69 -16.48
C ILE A 363 14.54 11.75 -16.45
N ASP A 364 15.68 11.46 -17.10
CA ASP A 364 16.86 12.33 -17.06
C ASP A 364 16.83 13.39 -18.16
N CYS A 365 16.43 13.05 -19.39
CA CYS A 365 16.48 13.98 -20.53
C CYS A 365 15.13 14.40 -21.10
N ARG A 366 14.01 13.88 -20.57
CA ARG A 366 12.62 14.22 -20.94
C ARG A 366 12.26 13.99 -22.40
N LYS A 367 13.09 13.25 -23.14
CA LYS A 367 12.81 12.87 -24.53
C LYS A 367 11.97 11.61 -24.56
N GLN A 368 10.93 11.63 -25.38
CA GLN A 368 10.11 10.47 -25.69
C GLN A 368 10.94 9.50 -26.55
N THR A 369 10.99 8.25 -26.12
CA THR A 369 11.77 7.19 -26.75
C THR A 369 10.85 6.05 -27.15
N ASP A 370 11.01 5.52 -28.37
CA ASP A 370 10.42 4.23 -28.76
C ASP A 370 11.08 3.10 -27.97
N VAL A 371 10.34 2.55 -27.02
CA VAL A 371 10.79 1.45 -26.16
C VAL A 371 10.47 0.10 -26.76
N LYS A 372 9.54 -0.01 -27.71
CA LYS A 372 9.20 -1.27 -28.37
C LYS A 372 10.41 -1.85 -29.09
N SER A 373 11.04 -1.03 -29.93
CA SER A 373 12.22 -1.44 -30.69
C SER A 373 13.37 -1.83 -29.75
N LEU A 374 13.56 -1.11 -28.65
CA LEU A 374 14.58 -1.43 -27.66
C LEU A 374 14.28 -2.76 -26.95
N LEU A 375 13.02 -3.02 -26.59
CA LEU A 375 12.60 -4.26 -25.93
C LEU A 375 12.80 -5.48 -26.84
N GLU A 376 12.37 -5.38 -28.10
CA GLU A 376 12.57 -6.43 -29.12
C GLU A 376 14.06 -6.70 -29.32
N GLN A 377 14.87 -5.65 -29.50
CA GLN A 377 16.32 -5.77 -29.63
C GLN A 377 16.98 -6.39 -28.38
N GLY A 378 16.53 -5.99 -27.19
CA GLY A 378 17.01 -6.53 -25.92
C GLY A 378 16.71 -8.02 -25.79
N GLN A 379 15.50 -8.45 -26.15
CA GLN A 379 15.09 -9.86 -26.13
C GLN A 379 15.90 -10.72 -27.12
N GLU A 380 16.11 -10.23 -28.34
CA GLU A 380 16.93 -10.91 -29.35
C GLU A 380 18.38 -11.09 -28.86
N LEU A 381 19.01 -10.01 -28.36
CA LEU A 381 20.37 -10.06 -27.85
C LEU A 381 20.51 -10.95 -26.60
N LEU A 382 19.49 -11.00 -25.75
CA LEU A 382 19.44 -11.94 -24.63
C LEU A 382 19.41 -13.39 -25.10
N GLN A 383 18.62 -13.69 -26.14
CA GLN A 383 18.57 -15.03 -26.72
C GLN A 383 19.93 -15.40 -27.33
N ASN A 384 20.57 -14.49 -28.06
CA ASN A 384 21.92 -14.69 -28.60
C ASN A 384 22.96 -14.95 -27.50
N CYS A 385 22.85 -14.31 -26.33
CA CYS A 385 23.72 -14.62 -25.18
C CYS A 385 23.49 -16.05 -24.66
N ARG A 386 22.24 -16.52 -24.61
CA ARG A 386 21.90 -17.89 -24.16
C ARG A 386 22.39 -18.96 -25.13
N GLU A 387 22.39 -18.66 -26.43
CA GLU A 387 22.81 -19.57 -27.50
C GLU A 387 24.31 -19.49 -27.81
N SER A 388 25.07 -18.66 -27.08
CA SER A 388 26.50 -18.49 -27.32
C SER A 388 27.27 -19.80 -27.07
N SER A 389 27.96 -20.29 -28.10
CA SER A 389 28.70 -21.55 -28.07
C SER A 389 30.12 -21.40 -27.52
N THR A 390 30.68 -20.18 -27.55
CA THR A 390 32.01 -19.87 -27.02
C THR A 390 31.98 -18.67 -26.08
N LEU A 391 32.97 -18.59 -25.18
CA LEU A 391 33.15 -17.44 -24.29
C LEU A 391 33.28 -16.12 -25.07
N ARG A 392 34.00 -16.15 -26.20
CA ARG A 392 34.20 -14.96 -27.04
C ARG A 392 32.89 -14.46 -27.64
N ASP A 393 32.03 -15.38 -28.07
CA ASP A 393 30.71 -15.02 -28.61
C ASP A 393 29.80 -14.46 -27.51
N LEU A 394 29.85 -15.05 -26.31
CA LEU A 394 29.13 -14.56 -25.14
C LEU A 394 29.56 -13.13 -24.76
N GLU A 395 30.86 -12.84 -24.72
CA GLU A 395 31.38 -11.49 -24.44
C GLU A 395 30.95 -10.47 -25.50
N ASN A 396 31.03 -10.85 -26.78
CA ASN A 396 30.59 -9.99 -27.87
C ASN A 396 29.08 -9.67 -27.80
N ASN A 397 28.26 -10.67 -27.48
CA ASN A 397 26.82 -10.49 -27.34
C ASN A 397 26.48 -9.69 -26.07
N TYR A 398 27.20 -9.91 -24.97
CA TYR A 398 27.10 -9.11 -23.76
C TYR A 398 27.40 -7.63 -24.01
N GLU A 399 28.48 -7.30 -24.73
CA GLU A 399 28.84 -5.91 -25.07
C GLU A 399 27.77 -5.21 -25.94
N LYS A 400 27.11 -5.96 -26.83
CA LYS A 400 25.96 -5.44 -27.59
C LYS A 400 24.77 -5.20 -26.67
N LEU A 401 24.45 -6.16 -25.80
CA LEU A 401 23.33 -6.09 -24.87
C LEU A 401 23.50 -4.95 -23.85
N ALA A 402 24.72 -4.72 -23.38
CA ALA A 402 25.06 -3.64 -22.43
C ALA A 402 24.85 -2.23 -23.01
N LYS A 403 24.71 -2.10 -24.34
CA LYS A 403 24.34 -0.84 -25.01
C LYS A 403 22.83 -0.61 -25.06
N VAL A 404 22.04 -1.65 -24.81
CA VAL A 404 20.57 -1.63 -24.87
C VAL A 404 19.97 -1.64 -23.47
N LEU A 405 20.49 -2.47 -22.57
CA LEU A 405 19.99 -2.59 -21.20
C LEU A 405 20.73 -1.64 -20.26
N TYR A 406 20.01 -1.13 -19.26
CA TYR A 406 20.62 -0.31 -18.21
C TYR A 406 21.77 -1.04 -17.53
N LYS A 407 22.86 -0.35 -17.18
CA LYS A 407 24.10 -0.96 -16.70
C LYS A 407 23.96 -1.90 -15.49
N TYR A 408 22.92 -1.71 -14.67
CA TYR A 408 22.62 -2.56 -13.51
C TYR A 408 21.46 -3.53 -13.76
N ASN A 409 21.10 -3.77 -15.02
CA ASN A 409 20.03 -4.70 -15.35
C ASN A 409 20.41 -6.12 -14.92
N LYS A 410 19.45 -6.84 -14.33
CA LYS A 410 19.58 -8.19 -13.79
C LYS A 410 20.11 -9.16 -14.83
N SER A 411 19.67 -9.07 -16.08
CA SER A 411 20.14 -9.98 -17.13
C SER A 411 21.62 -9.77 -17.44
N LEU A 412 22.12 -8.52 -17.43
CA LEU A 412 23.56 -8.25 -17.55
C LEU A 412 24.32 -8.81 -16.34
N CYS A 413 23.77 -8.65 -15.14
CA CYS A 413 24.33 -9.21 -13.90
C CYS A 413 24.42 -10.75 -13.95
N ASP A 414 23.40 -11.43 -14.47
CA ASP A 414 23.38 -12.89 -14.61
C ASP A 414 24.38 -13.36 -15.67
N ILE A 415 24.51 -12.64 -16.79
CA ILE A 415 25.54 -12.93 -17.80
C ILE A 415 26.95 -12.69 -17.23
N CYS A 416 27.15 -11.64 -16.43
CA CYS A 416 28.42 -11.41 -15.73
C CYS A 416 28.80 -12.57 -14.81
N LYS A 417 27.83 -13.20 -14.13
CA LYS A 417 28.07 -14.41 -13.32
C LYS A 417 28.63 -15.54 -14.19
N LEU A 418 28.02 -15.77 -15.36
CA LEU A 418 28.41 -16.84 -16.29
C LEU A 418 29.80 -16.58 -16.90
N ILE A 419 30.07 -15.37 -17.37
CA ILE A 419 31.38 -14.99 -17.92
C ILE A 419 32.45 -15.12 -16.83
N ALA A 420 32.16 -14.67 -15.61
CA ALA A 420 33.09 -14.78 -14.49
C ALA A 420 33.43 -16.24 -14.16
N SER A 421 32.47 -17.16 -14.19
CA SER A 421 32.76 -18.59 -13.95
C SER A 421 33.69 -19.18 -15.02
N TYR A 422 33.48 -18.86 -16.30
CA TYR A 422 34.37 -19.33 -17.37
C TYR A 422 35.82 -18.86 -17.16
N TYR A 423 36.02 -17.61 -16.72
CA TYR A 423 37.35 -17.10 -16.44
C TYR A 423 37.98 -17.70 -15.19
N VAL A 424 37.17 -18.05 -14.18
CA VAL A 424 37.65 -18.82 -13.01
C VAL A 424 38.14 -20.20 -13.45
N ASP A 425 37.39 -20.90 -14.31
CA ASP A 425 37.76 -22.22 -14.81
C ASP A 425 39.05 -22.20 -15.64
N GLN A 426 39.30 -21.09 -16.35
CA GLN A 426 40.54 -20.84 -17.09
C GLN A 426 41.70 -20.34 -16.22
N GLY A 427 41.44 -19.98 -14.95
CA GLY A 427 42.42 -19.38 -14.05
C GLY A 427 42.74 -17.90 -14.30
N ASP A 428 41.98 -17.20 -15.17
CA ASP A 428 42.11 -15.76 -15.41
C ASP A 428 41.32 -14.97 -14.35
N TYR A 429 41.89 -14.87 -13.15
CA TYR A 429 41.28 -14.15 -12.03
C TYR A 429 41.18 -12.64 -12.26
N CYS A 430 42.01 -12.08 -13.16
CA CYS A 430 41.95 -10.66 -13.52
C CYS A 430 40.63 -10.36 -14.23
N LYS A 431 40.29 -11.11 -15.28
CA LYS A 431 39.02 -10.92 -15.99
C LYS A 431 37.83 -11.37 -15.16
N ALA A 432 37.93 -12.49 -14.43
CA ALA A 432 36.86 -12.90 -13.51
C ALA A 432 36.52 -11.77 -12.51
N SER A 433 37.53 -11.13 -11.91
CA SER A 433 37.30 -10.05 -10.95
C SER A 433 36.58 -8.84 -11.55
N PHE A 434 36.81 -8.52 -12.83
CA PHE A 434 36.16 -7.42 -13.53
C PHE A 434 34.65 -7.66 -13.68
N TYR A 435 34.25 -8.87 -14.08
CA TYR A 435 32.83 -9.23 -14.19
C TYR A 435 32.16 -9.37 -12.83
N TYR A 436 32.88 -9.86 -11.80
CA TYR A 436 32.37 -9.83 -10.42
C TYR A 436 32.14 -8.40 -9.93
N GLU A 437 33.02 -7.44 -10.21
CA GLU A 437 32.84 -6.04 -9.80
C GLU A 437 31.56 -5.44 -10.38
N LYS A 438 31.33 -5.61 -11.68
CA LYS A 438 30.08 -5.20 -12.35
C LYS A 438 28.86 -5.86 -11.73
N ARG A 439 28.96 -7.18 -11.45
CA ARG A 439 27.88 -7.96 -10.85
C ARG A 439 27.54 -7.46 -9.44
N ILE A 440 28.54 -7.24 -8.58
CA ILE A 440 28.32 -6.77 -7.21
C ILE A 440 27.70 -5.38 -7.20
N GLU A 441 28.18 -4.47 -8.04
CA GLU A 441 27.62 -3.12 -8.16
C GLU A 441 26.13 -3.17 -8.58
N ALA A 442 25.79 -4.02 -9.55
CA ALA A 442 24.40 -4.21 -9.96
C ALA A 442 23.54 -4.80 -8.83
N LEU A 443 24.02 -5.83 -8.13
CA LEU A 443 23.28 -6.46 -7.01
C LEU A 443 23.03 -5.48 -5.85
N GLU A 444 23.99 -4.61 -5.53
CA GLU A 444 23.80 -3.56 -4.52
C GLU A 444 22.70 -2.59 -4.90
N VAL A 445 22.65 -2.17 -6.18
CA VAL A 445 21.62 -1.25 -6.67
C VAL A 445 20.25 -1.92 -6.70
N ILE A 446 20.16 -3.17 -7.16
CA ILE A 446 18.89 -3.89 -7.29
C ILE A 446 18.32 -4.25 -5.91
N HIS A 447 19.13 -4.85 -5.05
CA HIS A 447 18.66 -5.54 -3.84
C HIS A 447 19.04 -4.82 -2.54
N GLY A 448 19.93 -3.82 -2.61
CA GLY A 448 20.51 -3.15 -1.44
C GLY A 448 21.78 -3.83 -0.91
N PRO A 449 22.53 -3.16 -0.02
CA PRO A 449 23.87 -3.58 0.41
C PRO A 449 23.90 -4.80 1.34
N ASN A 450 22.76 -5.17 1.94
CA ASN A 450 22.60 -6.25 2.91
C ASN A 450 21.64 -7.34 2.41
N SER A 451 21.67 -7.63 1.12
CA SER A 451 20.77 -8.57 0.46
C SER A 451 21.28 -10.02 0.50
N ILE A 452 20.36 -10.98 0.37
CA ILE A 452 20.72 -12.41 0.26
C ILE A 452 21.46 -12.70 -1.05
N GLU A 453 21.17 -11.94 -2.10
CA GLU A 453 21.84 -12.05 -3.39
C GLU A 453 23.33 -11.68 -3.26
N LEU A 454 23.67 -10.64 -2.50
CA LEU A 454 25.05 -10.31 -2.17
C LEU A 454 25.68 -11.33 -1.23
N CYS A 455 24.91 -11.85 -0.26
CA CYS A 455 25.35 -12.93 0.61
C CYS A 455 25.87 -14.14 -0.19
N SER A 456 25.18 -14.49 -1.28
CA SER A 456 25.58 -15.59 -2.17
C SER A 456 26.78 -15.27 -3.08
N ALA A 457 26.97 -13.99 -3.44
CA ALA A 457 27.94 -13.59 -4.45
C ALA A 457 29.32 -13.21 -3.87
N LEU A 458 29.34 -12.56 -2.71
CA LEU A 458 30.57 -12.05 -2.09
C LEU A 458 31.59 -13.12 -1.69
N PRO A 459 31.22 -14.33 -1.20
CA PRO A 459 32.20 -15.38 -0.90
C PRO A 459 33.03 -15.75 -2.14
N ASN A 460 32.37 -15.97 -3.28
CA ASN A 460 33.03 -16.30 -4.54
C ASN A 460 33.89 -15.14 -5.05
N TYR A 461 33.39 -13.90 -4.95
CA TYR A 461 34.18 -12.73 -5.32
C TYR A 461 35.44 -12.57 -4.46
N SER A 462 35.33 -12.83 -3.15
CA SER A 462 36.48 -12.80 -2.23
C SER A 462 37.56 -13.79 -2.65
N ARG A 463 37.18 -15.01 -3.03
CA ARG A 463 38.11 -16.05 -3.51
C ARG A 463 38.81 -15.64 -4.81
N VAL A 464 38.07 -15.06 -5.75
CA VAL A 464 38.67 -14.51 -6.99
C VAL A 464 39.65 -13.39 -6.68
N LEU A 465 39.35 -12.54 -5.71
CA LEU A 465 40.25 -11.46 -5.29
C LEU A 465 41.49 -11.96 -4.56
N GLU A 466 41.47 -13.13 -3.93
CA GLU A 466 42.62 -13.67 -3.20
C GLU A 466 43.85 -13.78 -4.13
N ALA A 467 43.63 -14.21 -5.37
CA ALA A 467 44.65 -14.34 -6.40
C ALA A 467 45.10 -12.99 -7.04
N LYS A 468 44.36 -11.89 -6.83
CA LYS A 468 44.58 -10.60 -7.51
C LYS A 468 44.96 -9.47 -6.56
N ASP A 469 44.19 -9.27 -5.50
CA ASP A 469 44.32 -8.20 -4.52
C ASP A 469 43.87 -8.72 -3.15
N THR A 470 44.83 -9.25 -2.39
CA THR A 470 44.60 -9.82 -1.08
C THR A 470 43.99 -8.81 -0.09
N LYS A 471 44.35 -7.52 -0.19
CA LYS A 471 43.78 -6.48 0.71
C LYS A 471 42.30 -6.26 0.42
N LYS A 472 41.91 -6.21 -0.86
CA LYS A 472 40.50 -6.11 -1.27
C LYS A 472 39.75 -7.40 -0.93
N SER A 473 40.36 -8.56 -1.13
CA SER A 473 39.80 -9.86 -0.75
C SER A 473 39.40 -9.90 0.72
N VAL A 474 40.30 -9.54 1.64
CA VAL A 474 40.01 -9.52 3.09
C VAL A 474 38.83 -8.59 3.43
N LYS A 475 38.71 -7.43 2.77
CA LYS A 475 37.57 -6.51 2.97
C LYS A 475 36.25 -7.14 2.51
N VAL A 476 36.27 -7.81 1.36
CA VAL A 476 35.10 -8.51 0.79
C VAL A 476 34.72 -9.71 1.64
N ALA A 477 35.67 -10.54 2.08
CA ALA A 477 35.44 -11.65 3.01
C ALA A 477 34.80 -11.20 4.31
N LYS A 478 35.28 -10.11 4.93
CA LYS A 478 34.66 -9.55 6.15
C LYS A 478 33.21 -9.16 5.93
N ARG A 479 32.88 -8.63 4.74
CA ARG A 479 31.50 -8.29 4.40
C ARG A 479 30.67 -9.54 4.13
N ALA A 480 31.21 -10.51 3.39
CA ALA A 480 30.57 -11.79 3.13
C ALA A 480 30.21 -12.48 4.46
N LEU A 481 31.15 -12.56 5.39
CA LEU A 481 30.95 -13.18 6.70
C LEU A 481 29.78 -12.53 7.46
N ARG A 482 29.72 -11.20 7.51
CA ARG A 482 28.60 -10.50 8.17
C ARG A 482 27.25 -10.88 7.57
N LEU A 483 27.15 -10.96 6.24
CA LEU A 483 25.90 -11.34 5.58
C LEU A 483 25.57 -12.82 5.80
N VAL A 484 26.55 -13.71 5.70
CA VAL A 484 26.34 -15.16 5.93
C VAL A 484 25.88 -15.40 7.37
N GLU A 485 26.49 -14.74 8.36
CA GLU A 485 26.05 -14.83 9.75
C GLU A 485 24.65 -14.25 9.97
N LEU A 486 24.30 -13.16 9.28
CA LEU A 486 22.97 -12.56 9.33
C LEU A 486 21.90 -13.51 8.76
N PHE A 487 22.12 -14.06 7.57
CA PHE A 487 21.13 -14.87 6.84
C PHE A 487 21.11 -16.35 7.26
N TYR A 488 22.27 -16.96 7.44
CA TYR A 488 22.43 -18.40 7.69
C TYR A 488 22.81 -18.70 9.13
N GLY A 489 23.59 -17.83 9.77
CA GLY A 489 23.99 -17.94 11.18
C GLY A 489 25.48 -18.21 11.35
N PRO A 490 26.01 -18.11 12.57
CA PRO A 490 27.44 -18.28 12.83
C PRO A 490 27.93 -19.72 12.61
N ASP A 491 27.06 -20.72 12.77
CA ASP A 491 27.40 -22.14 12.66
C ASP A 491 27.33 -22.69 11.22
N ASP A 492 26.98 -21.83 10.26
CA ASP A 492 26.97 -22.16 8.84
C ASP A 492 28.39 -22.50 8.33
N GLU A 493 28.50 -23.46 7.41
CA GLU A 493 29.80 -23.88 6.87
C GLU A 493 30.51 -22.75 6.13
N ASP A 494 29.80 -21.92 5.37
CA ASP A 494 30.42 -20.77 4.69
C ASP A 494 30.91 -19.73 5.71
N ALA A 495 30.20 -19.56 6.83
CA ALA A 495 30.65 -18.68 7.92
C ALA A 495 31.93 -19.20 8.58
N LYS A 496 32.06 -20.51 8.78
CA LYS A 496 33.29 -21.14 9.30
C LYS A 496 34.45 -20.95 8.33
N LEU A 497 34.24 -21.27 7.05
CA LEU A 497 35.25 -21.13 6.00
C LEU A 497 35.75 -19.69 5.87
N LEU A 498 34.85 -18.71 5.88
CA LEU A 498 35.22 -17.28 5.83
C LEU A 498 35.97 -16.82 7.08
N ARG A 499 35.60 -17.32 8.28
CA ARG A 499 36.35 -17.03 9.51
C ARG A 499 37.76 -17.58 9.47
N ASP A 500 37.93 -18.81 9.01
CA ASP A 500 39.26 -19.44 8.91
C ASP A 500 40.12 -18.78 7.85
N PHE A 501 39.53 -18.34 6.73
CA PHE A 501 40.21 -17.49 5.76
C PHE A 501 40.70 -16.17 6.38
N LEU A 502 39.87 -15.49 7.17
CA LEU A 502 40.20 -14.20 7.78
C LEU A 502 41.22 -14.26 8.93
N LYS A 503 41.54 -15.46 9.43
CA LYS A 503 42.58 -15.68 10.44
C LYS A 503 43.97 -15.85 9.83
N LYS A 504 44.04 -16.23 8.55
CA LYS A 504 45.29 -16.31 7.78
C LYS A 504 45.72 -14.92 7.36
#